data_AF-A0A8T5PWW2-F1
#
_entry.id   AF-A0A8T5PWW2-F1
#
_cell.length_a   1.000
_cell.length_b   1.000
_cell.length_c   1.000
_cell.angle_alpha   90.00
_cell.angle_beta   90.00
_cell.angle_gamma   90.00
#
_symmetry.space_group_name_H-M   'P 1'
#
loop_
_entity.id
_entity.type
_entity.pdbx_description
1 polymer ?
#
loop_
_entity_poly.entity_id
_entity_poly.type
_entity_poly.pdbx_seq_one_letter_code
_entity_poly.pdbx_strand_id
1 'polypeptide(L)'
;MHEAAKFVLSKRIVQQQLDSLKPYADRISYSIKTNYEVGKVLEWMSDCSFSVHSIEEAKLINKPNRLWYFAQALDKQDIQLLLKIGVKNFVVDNHNDLKILLENVDGNINLLLRMRLREHTVHTGKHFVYGFYSKDVNELIAQLKHNKMIDKLGIHFHRKTQNVSEWNLKNELMQSISNETLKDIDLVNIGGGLPSVYKNFRPDVLPLIFEKILDLRRWLNSNDIEMIIEPGRYI
;
A
#
# COMPACT_ATOMS: atom_id res chain seq x y z
N MET A 1 -41.33 -4.79 -21.83
CA MET A 1 -40.39 -3.92 -21.08
C MET A 1 -39.13 -4.70 -20.86
N HIS A 2 -38.01 -4.31 -21.46
CA HIS A 2 -36.71 -4.91 -21.14
C HIS A 2 -36.25 -4.35 -19.78
N GLU A 3 -35.96 -5.24 -18.82
CA GLU A 3 -35.33 -4.84 -17.55
C GLU A 3 -33.98 -4.18 -17.87
N ALA A 4 -33.76 -2.97 -17.37
CA ALA A 4 -32.48 -2.28 -17.54
C ALA A 4 -31.36 -3.05 -16.81
N ALA A 5 -30.17 -3.07 -17.41
CA ALA A 5 -29.00 -3.64 -16.75
C ALA A 5 -28.72 -2.91 -15.43
N LYS A 6 -28.45 -3.67 -14.37
CA LYS A 6 -28.17 -3.15 -13.02
C LYS A 6 -26.94 -3.82 -12.42
N PHE A 7 -26.16 -3.04 -11.67
CA PHE A 7 -25.10 -3.56 -10.82
C PHE A 7 -25.66 -3.78 -9.41
N VAL A 8 -25.37 -4.93 -8.81
CA VAL A 8 -25.78 -5.28 -7.46
C VAL A 8 -24.53 -5.45 -6.59
N LEU A 9 -24.38 -4.60 -5.57
CA LEU A 9 -23.31 -4.69 -4.59
C LEU A 9 -23.80 -5.40 -3.32
N SER A 10 -23.19 -6.54 -2.99
CA SER A 10 -23.50 -7.27 -1.76
C SER A 10 -22.55 -6.86 -0.64
N LYS A 11 -23.03 -6.08 0.33
CA LYS A 11 -22.27 -5.70 1.53
C LYS A 11 -21.78 -6.91 2.32
N ARG A 12 -22.56 -8.00 2.32
CA ARG A 12 -22.18 -9.27 2.96
C ARG A 12 -20.94 -9.88 2.30
N ILE A 13 -20.86 -9.86 0.96
CA ILE A 13 -19.69 -10.39 0.24
C ILE A 13 -18.47 -9.51 0.50
N VAL A 14 -18.64 -8.17 0.51
CA VAL A 14 -17.55 -7.23 0.86
C VAL A 14 -17.00 -7.54 2.26
N GLN A 15 -17.87 -7.73 3.26
CA GLN A 15 -17.44 -8.11 4.62
C GLN A 15 -16.66 -9.43 4.63
N GLN A 16 -17.17 -10.45 3.94
CA GLN A 16 -16.54 -11.78 3.87
C GLN A 16 -15.13 -11.73 3.26
N GLN A 17 -14.93 -10.94 2.19
CA GLN A 17 -13.62 -10.77 1.58
C GLN A 17 -12.67 -9.93 2.44
N LEU A 18 -13.18 -8.95 3.18
CA LEU A 18 -12.36 -8.21 4.14
C LEU A 18 -11.90 -9.13 5.28
N ASP A 19 -12.82 -9.94 5.82
CA ASP A 19 -12.54 -10.84 6.94
C ASP A 19 -11.55 -11.95 6.58
N SER A 20 -11.59 -12.46 5.34
CA SER A 20 -10.64 -13.47 4.88
C SER A 20 -9.20 -12.96 4.82
N LEU A 21 -8.99 -11.64 4.76
CA LEU A 21 -7.66 -11.02 4.70
C LEU A 21 -7.06 -10.69 6.08
N LYS A 22 -7.88 -10.60 7.13
CA LYS A 22 -7.44 -10.24 8.49
C LYS A 22 -6.31 -11.12 9.06
N PRO A 23 -6.22 -12.44 8.79
CA PRO A 23 -5.10 -13.25 9.25
C PRO A 23 -3.75 -12.85 8.62
N TYR A 24 -3.79 -12.24 7.44
CA TYR A 24 -2.64 -12.03 6.56
C TYR A 24 -2.08 -10.61 6.59
N ALA A 25 -2.65 -9.70 7.36
CA ALA A 25 -2.11 -8.35 7.52
C ALA A 25 -2.52 -7.75 8.87
N ASP A 26 -1.71 -6.81 9.37
CA ASP A 26 -2.05 -6.06 10.58
C ASP A 26 -2.97 -4.89 10.24
N ARG A 27 -2.82 -4.33 9.03
CA ARG A 27 -3.71 -3.31 8.47
C ARG A 27 -4.07 -3.62 7.02
N ILE A 28 -5.28 -3.23 6.64
CA ILE A 28 -5.78 -3.33 5.28
C ILE A 28 -6.01 -1.91 4.78
N SER A 29 -5.53 -1.58 3.58
CA SER A 29 -5.75 -0.30 2.90
C SER A 29 -6.41 -0.52 1.55
N TYR A 30 -7.73 -0.40 1.45
CA TYR A 30 -8.45 -0.70 0.21
C TYR A 30 -8.07 0.28 -0.92
N SER A 31 -7.78 -0.24 -2.11
CA SER A 31 -7.45 0.59 -3.27
C SER A 31 -8.71 1.13 -3.93
N ILE A 32 -9.06 2.39 -3.62
CA ILE A 32 -10.32 3.07 -3.97
C ILE A 32 -10.62 3.05 -5.47
N LYS A 33 -9.59 3.22 -6.32
CA LYS A 33 -9.69 3.14 -7.79
C LYS A 33 -10.33 1.86 -8.33
N THR A 34 -10.39 0.80 -7.53
CA THR A 34 -11.00 -0.47 -7.93
C THR A 34 -12.53 -0.33 -8.03
N ASN A 35 -13.15 0.23 -6.98
CA ASN A 35 -14.59 0.49 -6.93
C ASN A 35 -14.91 1.46 -5.79
N TYR A 36 -15.34 2.69 -6.14
CA TYR A 36 -15.65 3.73 -5.17
C TYR A 36 -16.83 3.38 -4.25
N GLU A 37 -17.82 2.64 -4.74
CA GLU A 37 -18.99 2.23 -3.94
C GLU A 37 -18.62 1.19 -2.88
N VAL A 38 -17.68 0.29 -3.20
CA VAL A 38 -17.08 -0.64 -2.21
C VAL A 38 -16.32 0.16 -1.15
N GLY A 39 -15.54 1.17 -1.56
CA GLY A 39 -14.84 2.07 -0.66
C GLY A 39 -15.76 2.74 0.36
N LYS A 40 -16.87 3.32 -0.10
CA LYS A 40 -17.89 3.94 0.78
C LYS A 40 -18.51 2.94 1.77
N VAL A 41 -18.77 1.72 1.30
CA VAL A 41 -19.30 0.64 2.16
C VAL A 41 -18.27 0.24 3.23
N LEU A 42 -17.01 0.05 2.84
CA LEU A 42 -15.90 -0.26 3.75
C LEU A 42 -15.62 0.85 4.76
N GLU A 43 -15.76 2.11 4.37
CA GLU A 43 -15.60 3.27 5.26
C GLU A 43 -16.58 3.18 6.43
N TRP A 44 -17.83 2.81 6.14
CA TRP A 44 -18.89 2.73 7.13
C TRP A 44 -18.80 1.49 8.03
N MET A 45 -18.41 0.33 7.48
CA MET A 45 -18.53 -0.96 8.19
C MET A 45 -17.23 -1.48 8.83
N SER A 46 -16.09 -0.83 8.59
CA SER A 46 -14.78 -1.32 9.04
C SER A 46 -13.81 -0.20 9.38
N ASP A 47 -12.68 -0.56 9.99
CA ASP A 47 -11.56 0.35 10.26
C ASP A 47 -10.48 0.34 9.16
N CYS A 48 -10.78 -0.21 7.98
CA CYS A 48 -9.87 -0.29 6.84
C CYS A 48 -9.34 1.09 6.43
N SER A 49 -8.06 1.21 6.11
CA SER A 49 -7.50 2.41 5.45
C SER A 49 -7.86 2.42 3.96
N PHE A 50 -7.50 3.50 3.25
CA PHE A 50 -7.77 3.64 1.84
C PHE A 50 -6.58 4.21 1.08
N SER A 51 -6.13 3.50 0.07
CA SER A 51 -5.06 3.95 -0.83
C SER A 51 -5.68 4.76 -1.97
N VAL A 52 -5.30 6.03 -2.05
CA VAL A 52 -5.80 7.01 -3.02
C VAL A 52 -4.64 7.65 -3.79
N HIS A 53 -4.89 8.01 -5.04
CA HIS A 53 -3.89 8.53 -5.99
C HIS A 53 -4.23 9.92 -6.52
N SER A 54 -5.39 10.48 -6.17
CA SER A 54 -5.75 11.85 -6.53
C SER A 54 -6.53 12.56 -5.43
N ILE A 55 -6.56 13.89 -5.49
CA ILE A 55 -7.29 14.73 -4.55
C ILE A 55 -8.80 14.45 -4.64
N GLU A 56 -9.32 14.14 -5.83
CA GLU A 56 -10.71 13.76 -6.07
C GLU A 56 -11.03 12.45 -5.35
N GLU A 57 -10.16 11.44 -5.44
CA GLU A 57 -10.33 10.17 -4.71
C GLU A 57 -10.30 10.40 -3.19
N ALA A 58 -9.40 11.27 -2.71
CA ALA A 58 -9.33 11.63 -1.29
C ALA A 58 -10.63 12.28 -0.79
N LYS A 59 -11.30 13.08 -1.61
CA LYS A 59 -12.59 13.72 -1.29
C LYS A 59 -13.77 12.74 -1.23
N LEU A 60 -13.63 11.51 -1.74
CA LEU A 60 -14.70 10.50 -1.69
C LEU A 60 -14.84 9.84 -0.32
N ILE A 61 -13.84 9.98 0.55
CA ILE A 61 -13.76 9.35 1.87
C ILE A 61 -13.85 10.44 2.94
N ASN A 62 -14.81 10.30 3.84
CA ASN A 62 -15.11 11.26 4.89
C ASN A 62 -14.16 11.17 6.09
N LYS A 63 -13.38 10.08 6.21
CA LYS A 63 -12.40 9.82 7.27
C LYS A 63 -10.96 10.01 6.75
N PRO A 64 -10.45 11.26 6.67
CA PRO A 64 -9.18 11.55 6.02
C PRO A 64 -7.95 10.97 6.74
N ASN A 65 -8.05 10.71 8.05
CA ASN A 65 -7.02 10.02 8.82
C ASN A 65 -6.78 8.56 8.39
N ARG A 66 -7.73 7.96 7.66
CA ARG A 66 -7.62 6.60 7.11
C ARG A 66 -7.04 6.58 5.69
N LEU A 67 -6.73 7.74 5.11
CA LEU A 67 -6.20 7.84 3.74
C LEU A 67 -4.68 7.66 3.71
N TRP A 68 -4.21 6.78 2.84
CA TRP A 68 -2.83 6.72 2.33
C TRP A 68 -2.81 7.38 0.95
N TYR A 69 -2.24 8.59 0.88
CA TYR A 69 -2.15 9.35 -0.35
C TYR A 69 -0.83 9.06 -1.07
N PHE A 70 -0.92 8.58 -2.30
CA PHE A 70 0.23 8.34 -3.16
C PHE A 70 0.57 9.62 -3.93
N ALA A 71 1.73 10.19 -3.65
CA ALA A 71 2.21 11.38 -4.33
C ALA A 71 2.36 11.16 -5.84
N GLN A 72 1.95 12.16 -6.62
CA GLN A 72 2.02 12.17 -8.07
C GLN A 72 2.38 13.56 -8.56
N ALA A 73 3.68 13.90 -8.52
CA ALA A 73 4.18 15.22 -8.93
C ALA A 73 3.46 16.34 -8.18
N LEU A 74 3.49 16.28 -6.85
CA LEU A 74 2.80 17.24 -5.99
C LEU A 74 3.49 18.60 -6.03
N ASP A 75 2.70 19.66 -6.01
CA ASP A 75 3.19 21.00 -5.72
C ASP A 75 2.79 21.46 -4.31
N LYS A 76 3.22 22.67 -3.94
CA LYS A 76 2.89 23.27 -2.64
C LYS A 76 1.39 23.42 -2.41
N GLN A 77 0.62 23.79 -3.43
CA GLN A 77 -0.82 23.99 -3.32
C GLN A 77 -1.53 22.65 -3.09
N ASP A 78 -1.06 21.59 -3.76
CA ASP A 78 -1.56 20.23 -3.54
C ASP A 78 -1.34 19.77 -2.10
N ILE A 79 -0.13 19.96 -1.55
CA ILE A 79 0.17 19.61 -0.15
C ILE A 79 -0.76 20.37 0.80
N GLN A 80 -0.91 21.68 0.62
CA GLN A 80 -1.79 22.48 1.48
C GLN A 80 -3.25 22.02 1.40
N LEU A 81 -3.73 21.66 0.21
CA LEU A 81 -5.08 21.15 0.03
C LEU A 81 -5.27 19.78 0.69
N LEU A 82 -4.30 18.86 0.56
CA LEU A 82 -4.33 17.55 1.19
C LEU A 82 -4.33 17.64 2.72
N LEU A 83 -3.51 18.54 3.29
CA LEU A 83 -3.50 18.80 4.73
C LEU A 83 -4.82 19.42 5.20
N LYS A 84 -5.43 20.32 4.41
CA LYS A 84 -6.75 20.88 4.70
C LYS A 84 -7.87 19.83 4.66
N ILE A 85 -7.76 18.84 3.76
CA ILE A 85 -8.64 17.65 3.75
C ILE A 85 -8.42 16.81 5.01
N GLY A 86 -7.23 16.86 5.59
CA GLY A 86 -6.85 16.14 6.81
C GLY A 86 -6.02 14.88 6.54
N VAL A 87 -5.45 14.75 5.33
CA VAL A 87 -4.57 13.64 4.97
C VAL A 87 -3.27 13.75 5.77
N LYS A 88 -2.88 12.64 6.40
CA LYS A 88 -1.64 12.55 7.20
C LYS A 88 -0.72 11.41 6.79
N ASN A 89 -1.18 10.46 5.98
CA ASN A 89 -0.38 9.32 5.58
C ASN A 89 -0.03 9.46 4.10
N PHE A 90 1.26 9.48 3.79
CA PHE A 90 1.78 9.74 2.45
C PHE A 90 2.69 8.60 1.98
N VAL A 91 2.59 8.28 0.70
CA VAL A 91 3.52 7.38 0.00
C VAL A 91 4.20 8.18 -1.10
N VAL A 92 5.53 8.25 -1.07
CA VAL A 92 6.33 8.98 -2.06
C VAL A 92 7.28 8.03 -2.80
N ASP A 93 7.53 8.28 -4.07
CA ASP A 93 8.30 7.37 -4.93
C ASP A 93 9.48 8.02 -5.66
N ASN A 94 9.71 9.32 -5.42
CA ASN A 94 10.79 10.09 -6.02
C ASN A 94 11.25 11.23 -5.09
N HIS A 95 12.47 11.72 -5.30
CA HIS A 95 13.09 12.75 -4.46
C HIS A 95 12.38 14.11 -4.52
N ASN A 96 11.79 14.45 -5.67
CA ASN A 96 11.14 15.75 -5.85
C ASN A 96 9.88 15.84 -4.97
N ASP A 97 9.01 14.85 -5.04
CA ASP A 97 7.80 14.79 -4.20
C ASP A 97 8.14 14.67 -2.72
N LEU A 98 9.16 13.88 -2.35
CA LEU A 98 9.63 13.81 -0.98
C LEU A 98 10.09 15.18 -0.47
N LYS A 99 10.88 15.91 -1.26
CA LYS A 99 11.35 17.25 -0.91
C LYS A 99 10.19 18.22 -0.75
N ILE A 100 9.30 18.31 -1.74
CA ILE A 100 8.15 19.22 -1.72
C ILE A 100 7.23 18.91 -0.54
N LEU A 101 6.99 17.63 -0.25
CA LEU A 101 6.22 17.20 0.91
C LEU A 101 6.86 17.71 2.19
N LEU A 102 8.13 17.39 2.45
CA LEU A 102 8.82 17.76 3.69
C LEU A 102 8.95 19.28 3.90
N GLU A 103 9.08 20.05 2.82
CA GLU A 103 9.15 21.53 2.88
C GLU A 103 7.79 22.19 3.17
N ASN A 104 6.66 21.50 2.95
CA ASN A 104 5.33 22.10 3.00
C ASN A 104 4.35 21.41 3.97
N VAL A 105 4.75 20.34 4.64
CA VAL A 105 3.95 19.74 5.72
C VAL A 105 3.99 20.59 6.98
N ASP A 106 2.82 20.75 7.60
CA ASP A 106 2.63 21.44 8.88
C ASP A 106 1.97 20.48 9.88
N GLY A 107 2.78 19.95 10.79
CA GLY A 107 2.43 18.90 11.74
C GLY A 107 2.93 17.48 11.37
N ASN A 108 2.66 16.54 12.27
CA ASN A 108 3.17 15.17 12.14
C ASN A 108 2.44 14.38 11.06
N ILE A 109 3.21 13.69 10.21
CA ILE A 109 2.73 12.81 9.14
C ILE A 109 3.29 11.39 9.29
N ASN A 110 2.64 10.43 8.64
CA ASN A 110 3.18 9.10 8.40
C ASN A 110 3.71 9.03 6.96
N LEU A 111 4.90 8.46 6.77
CA LEU A 111 5.58 8.46 5.48
C LEU A 111 6.03 7.05 5.10
N LEU A 112 5.65 6.62 3.91
CA LEU A 112 6.21 5.43 3.27
C LEU A 112 7.03 5.81 2.04
N LEU A 113 8.25 5.29 1.96
CA LEU A 113 9.07 5.37 0.76
C LEU A 113 8.76 4.18 -0.14
N ARG A 114 8.29 4.43 -1.36
CA ARG A 114 8.06 3.38 -2.34
C ARG A 114 9.40 2.89 -2.89
N MET A 115 9.72 1.64 -2.62
CA MET A 115 10.93 0.96 -3.11
C MET A 115 10.64 0.18 -4.40
N ARG A 116 11.62 0.17 -5.30
CA ARG A 116 11.62 -0.71 -6.48
C ARG A 116 12.00 -2.13 -6.06
N LEU A 117 11.15 -3.11 -6.39
CA LEU A 117 11.53 -4.51 -6.33
C LEU A 117 12.35 -4.90 -7.56
N ARG A 118 13.30 -5.83 -7.42
CA ARG A 118 14.06 -6.36 -8.54
C ARG A 118 13.15 -7.27 -9.38
N GLU A 119 12.89 -6.90 -10.64
CA GLU A 119 12.22 -7.81 -11.57
C GLU A 119 13.21 -8.88 -12.03
N HIS A 120 12.99 -10.14 -11.63
CA HIS A 120 13.83 -11.28 -12.04
C HIS A 120 13.43 -11.88 -13.40
N THR A 121 12.75 -11.12 -14.26
CA THR A 121 12.31 -11.59 -15.58
C THR A 121 13.02 -10.85 -16.71
N VAL A 122 13.79 -11.62 -17.49
CA VAL A 122 14.53 -11.16 -18.68
C VAL A 122 13.61 -10.65 -19.80
N HIS A 123 12.28 -10.74 -19.67
CA HIS A 123 11.32 -10.53 -20.77
C HIS A 123 10.13 -9.60 -20.44
N THR A 124 10.11 -8.90 -19.30
CA THR A 124 9.11 -7.86 -19.05
C THR A 124 9.53 -6.58 -19.78
N GLY A 125 8.92 -6.33 -20.94
CA GLY A 125 9.21 -5.14 -21.74
C GLY A 125 9.02 -3.86 -20.91
N LYS A 126 10.10 -3.11 -20.68
CA LYS A 126 10.15 -1.72 -20.17
C LYS A 126 8.98 -1.31 -19.25
N HIS A 127 8.62 -2.11 -18.25
CA HIS A 127 7.72 -1.64 -17.23
C HIS A 127 8.55 -0.79 -16.27
N PHE A 128 8.32 0.52 -16.29
CA PHE A 128 8.96 1.45 -15.37
C PHE A 128 8.65 1.00 -13.92
N VAL A 129 9.67 0.48 -13.23
CA VAL A 129 9.54 0.17 -11.80
C VAL A 129 9.57 1.51 -11.07
N TYR A 130 8.41 1.96 -10.62
CA TYR A 130 8.26 3.19 -9.82
C TYR A 130 8.90 3.01 -8.43
N GLY A 131 9.48 4.08 -7.88
CA GLY A 131 10.08 4.08 -6.56
C GLY A 131 11.55 4.49 -6.54
N PHE A 132 12.09 4.49 -5.34
CA PHE A 132 13.51 4.65 -5.03
C PHE A 132 14.26 3.32 -5.24
N TYR A 133 15.55 3.41 -5.56
CA TYR A 133 16.40 2.23 -5.47
C TYR A 133 16.59 1.84 -4.01
N SER A 134 16.85 0.56 -3.74
CA SER A 134 17.00 0.07 -2.38
C SER A 134 18.14 0.77 -1.62
N LYS A 135 19.22 1.13 -2.31
CA LYS A 135 20.31 1.96 -1.76
C LYS A 135 19.78 3.30 -1.24
N ASP A 136 19.05 4.03 -2.08
CA ASP A 136 18.48 5.34 -1.73
C ASP A 136 17.49 5.20 -0.56
N VAL A 137 16.69 4.12 -0.52
CA VAL A 137 15.78 3.87 0.60
C VAL A 137 16.55 3.74 1.91
N ASN A 138 17.64 2.95 1.96
CA ASN A 138 18.44 2.82 3.18
C ASN A 138 19.02 4.17 3.64
N GLU A 139 19.55 4.97 2.71
CA GLU A 139 20.09 6.29 3.02
C GLU A 139 19.02 7.27 3.51
N LEU A 140 17.86 7.30 2.83
CA LEU A 140 16.75 8.19 3.19
C LEU A 140 16.13 7.81 4.52
N ILE A 141 15.92 6.52 4.81
CA ILE A 141 15.34 6.09 6.10
C ILE A 141 16.22 6.54 7.26
N ALA A 142 17.54 6.33 7.17
CA ALA A 142 18.49 6.75 8.20
C ALA A 142 18.44 8.27 8.45
N GLN A 143 18.22 9.08 7.41
CA GLN A 143 18.06 10.53 7.55
C GLN A 143 16.69 10.91 8.14
N LEU A 144 15.62 10.27 7.66
CA LEU A 144 14.24 10.60 7.99
C LEU A 144 13.83 10.16 9.39
N LYS A 145 14.46 9.11 9.94
CA LYS A 145 14.21 8.64 11.32
C LYS A 145 14.34 9.73 12.37
N HIS A 146 15.20 10.71 12.13
CA HIS A 146 15.44 11.83 13.06
C HIS A 146 14.53 13.04 12.80
N ASN A 147 13.66 12.99 11.78
CA ASN A 147 12.75 14.07 11.46
C ASN A 147 11.54 14.04 12.40
N LYS A 148 11.43 15.08 13.25
CA LYS A 148 10.34 15.22 14.24
C LYS A 148 8.94 15.33 13.64
N MET A 149 8.84 15.67 12.36
CA MET A 149 7.58 15.77 11.62
C MET A 149 7.06 14.40 11.14
N ILE A 150 7.85 13.34 11.29
CA ILE A 150 7.49 11.98 10.87
C ILE A 150 7.16 11.17 12.12
N ASP A 151 5.90 10.75 12.25
CA ASP A 151 5.40 9.94 13.36
C ASP A 151 5.66 8.45 13.12
N LYS A 152 5.24 7.94 11.95
CA LYS A 152 5.61 6.61 11.46
C LYS A 152 6.36 6.69 10.15
N LEU A 153 7.44 5.92 10.05
CA LEU A 153 8.26 5.81 8.86
C LEU A 153 8.23 4.37 8.35
N GLY A 154 8.22 4.18 7.02
CA GLY A 154 8.19 2.83 6.49
C GLY A 154 8.49 2.73 5.01
N ILE A 155 8.30 1.51 4.52
CA ILE A 155 8.57 1.15 3.13
C ILE A 155 7.28 0.67 2.50
N HIS A 156 7.03 1.12 1.27
CA HIS A 156 6.02 0.56 0.41
C HIS A 156 6.68 -0.15 -0.78
N PHE A 157 6.15 -1.28 -1.21
CA PHE A 157 6.45 -1.85 -2.51
C PHE A 157 5.20 -2.55 -3.04
N HIS A 158 5.16 -2.80 -4.34
CA HIS A 158 3.97 -3.39 -4.94
C HIS A 158 4.38 -4.38 -6.02
N ARG A 159 3.87 -5.61 -5.92
CA ARG A 159 4.08 -6.63 -6.93
C ARG A 159 2.79 -7.01 -7.64
N LYS A 160 2.79 -6.92 -8.98
CA LYS A 160 1.62 -7.23 -9.83
C LYS A 160 1.77 -8.59 -10.49
N THR A 161 1.70 -9.67 -9.71
CA THR A 161 1.87 -11.03 -10.27
C THR A 161 0.97 -12.05 -9.58
N GLN A 162 0.66 -13.10 -10.33
CA GLN A 162 -0.06 -14.28 -9.86
C GLN A 162 0.89 -15.48 -9.69
N ASN A 163 2.21 -15.26 -9.81
CA ASN A 163 3.23 -16.30 -9.75
C ASN A 163 3.80 -16.45 -8.32
N VAL A 164 3.83 -17.68 -7.79
CA VAL A 164 4.33 -17.99 -6.44
C VAL A 164 5.77 -17.55 -6.22
N SER A 165 6.64 -17.75 -7.21
CA SER A 165 8.08 -17.46 -7.04
C SER A 165 8.32 -15.98 -6.74
N GLU A 166 7.43 -15.12 -7.21
CA GLU A 166 7.46 -13.69 -7.01
C GLU A 166 6.87 -13.25 -5.65
N TRP A 167 6.17 -14.14 -4.94
CA TRP A 167 5.68 -13.88 -3.58
C TRP A 167 6.72 -14.16 -2.49
N ASN A 168 7.99 -14.41 -2.87
CA ASN A 168 9.10 -14.52 -1.92
C ASN A 168 9.58 -13.15 -1.39
N LEU A 169 8.61 -12.30 -1.02
CA LEU A 169 8.81 -10.90 -0.65
C LEU A 169 9.65 -10.73 0.61
N LYS A 170 9.61 -11.70 1.54
CA LYS A 170 10.49 -11.73 2.72
C LYS A 170 11.96 -11.74 2.32
N ASN A 171 12.37 -12.66 1.46
CA ASN A 171 13.76 -12.75 1.03
C ASN A 171 14.17 -11.53 0.21
N GLU A 172 13.28 -11.02 -0.64
CA GLU A 172 13.55 -9.82 -1.44
C GLU A 172 13.75 -8.59 -0.56
N LEU A 173 12.90 -8.42 0.46
CA LEU A 173 13.01 -7.33 1.42
C LEU A 173 14.33 -7.44 2.20
N MET A 174 14.63 -8.61 2.76
CA MET A 174 15.90 -8.87 3.48
C MET A 174 17.15 -8.59 2.64
N GLN A 175 17.10 -8.79 1.33
CA GLN A 175 18.22 -8.48 0.43
C GLN A 175 18.26 -7.01 -0.01
N SER A 176 17.15 -6.29 0.11
CA SER A 176 17.03 -4.91 -0.33
C SER A 176 17.39 -3.91 0.77
N ILE A 177 17.06 -4.22 2.03
CA ILE A 177 17.27 -3.30 3.15
C ILE A 177 18.30 -3.83 4.15
N SER A 178 19.05 -2.92 4.76
CA SER A 178 19.99 -3.25 5.83
C SER A 178 19.27 -3.54 7.14
N ASN A 179 20.00 -4.14 8.10
CA ASN A 179 19.47 -4.41 9.43
C ASN A 179 19.19 -3.11 10.22
N GLU A 180 19.93 -2.05 9.96
CA GLU A 180 19.74 -0.72 10.55
C GLU A 180 18.42 -0.12 10.05
N THR A 181 18.23 -0.09 8.73
CA THR A 181 16.98 0.36 8.10
C THR A 181 15.77 -0.42 8.60
N LEU A 182 15.90 -1.73 8.79
CA LEU A 182 14.83 -2.57 9.34
C LEU A 182 14.43 -2.14 10.77
N LYS A 183 15.39 -1.71 11.60
CA LYS A 183 15.12 -1.24 12.98
C LYS A 183 14.54 0.18 13.03
N ASP A 184 14.74 0.97 11.98
CA ASP A 184 14.32 2.36 11.94
C ASP A 184 12.89 2.57 11.43
N ILE A 185 12.30 1.55 10.79
CA ILE A 185 10.94 1.60 10.24
C ILE A 185 9.89 0.99 11.17
N ASP A 186 8.67 1.51 11.08
CA ASP A 186 7.51 1.07 11.85
C ASP A 186 6.51 0.28 11.00
N LEU A 187 6.55 0.49 9.67
CA LEU A 187 5.54 0.00 8.74
C LEU A 187 6.17 -0.59 7.47
N VAL A 188 5.59 -1.68 6.98
CA VAL A 188 5.81 -2.18 5.60
C VAL A 188 4.49 -2.39 4.90
N ASN A 189 4.28 -1.68 3.80
CA ASN A 189 3.13 -1.86 2.92
C ASN A 189 3.54 -2.65 1.67
N ILE A 190 3.00 -3.86 1.51
CA ILE A 190 3.38 -4.78 0.44
C ILE A 190 2.54 -4.59 -0.84
N GLY A 191 1.68 -3.56 -0.86
CA GLY A 191 0.86 -3.22 -1.99
C GLY A 191 -0.28 -4.22 -2.20
N GLY A 192 -0.79 -4.24 -3.43
CA GLY A 192 -1.90 -5.09 -3.84
C GLY A 192 -1.42 -6.33 -4.60
N GLY A 193 -2.21 -6.74 -5.60
CA GLY A 193 -1.88 -7.90 -6.44
C GLY A 193 -2.25 -9.25 -5.82
N LEU A 194 -2.89 -9.25 -4.66
CA LEU A 194 -3.41 -10.45 -3.99
C LEU A 194 -4.14 -11.35 -5.00
N PRO A 195 -3.88 -12.66 -4.95
CA PRO A 195 -4.41 -13.56 -5.94
C PRO A 195 -5.91 -13.76 -5.73
N SER A 196 -6.67 -13.68 -6.83
CA SER A 196 -8.11 -13.87 -6.85
C SER A 196 -8.46 -15.00 -7.81
N VAL A 197 -9.42 -15.85 -7.44
CA VAL A 197 -9.85 -17.00 -8.26
C VAL A 197 -10.52 -16.48 -9.54
N TYR A 198 -9.75 -16.35 -10.63
CA TYR A 198 -10.29 -16.20 -11.97
C TYR A 198 -10.36 -17.55 -12.68
N LYS A 199 -11.17 -17.65 -13.75
CA LYS A 199 -11.45 -18.88 -14.52
C LYS A 199 -10.21 -19.68 -14.99
N ASN A 200 -9.03 -19.07 -15.05
CA ASN A 200 -7.78 -19.70 -15.50
C ASN A 200 -6.71 -19.81 -14.40
N PHE A 201 -7.05 -19.57 -13.13
CA PHE A 201 -6.11 -19.69 -12.02
C PHE A 201 -6.10 -21.11 -11.48
N ARG A 202 -4.89 -21.63 -11.23
CA ARG A 202 -4.60 -22.94 -10.61
C ARG A 202 -4.87 -22.86 -9.11
N PRO A 203 -6.04 -23.32 -8.60
CA PRO A 203 -6.45 -23.06 -7.21
C PRO A 203 -5.50 -23.66 -6.18
N ASP A 204 -4.74 -24.68 -6.57
CA ASP A 204 -3.65 -25.34 -5.83
C ASP A 204 -2.56 -24.37 -5.37
N VAL A 205 -2.44 -23.21 -6.02
CA VAL A 205 -1.36 -22.25 -5.80
C VAL A 205 -1.70 -21.18 -4.75
N LEU A 206 -2.99 -20.88 -4.53
CA LEU A 206 -3.40 -19.84 -3.57
C LEU A 206 -2.89 -20.07 -2.15
N PRO A 207 -3.02 -21.29 -1.57
CA PRO A 207 -2.58 -21.53 -0.21
C PRO A 207 -1.09 -21.22 -0.02
N LEU A 208 -0.25 -21.58 -1.00
CA LEU A 208 1.18 -21.32 -0.97
C LEU A 208 1.51 -19.83 -0.96
N ILE A 209 0.78 -19.02 -1.74
CA ILE A 209 0.96 -17.56 -1.74
C ILE A 209 0.56 -16.96 -0.39
N PHE A 210 -0.58 -17.36 0.15
CA PHE A 210 -1.06 -16.86 1.44
C PHE A 210 -0.16 -17.29 2.62
N GLU A 211 0.41 -18.50 2.58
CA GLU A 211 1.45 -18.91 3.53
C GLU A 211 2.69 -18.01 3.43
N LYS A 212 3.14 -17.66 2.21
CA LYS A 212 4.27 -16.72 2.04
C LYS A 212 3.97 -15.32 2.59
N ILE A 213 2.75 -14.82 2.40
CA ILE A 213 2.31 -13.53 2.97
C ILE A 213 2.29 -13.62 4.50
N LEU A 214 1.78 -14.73 5.05
CA LEU A 214 1.72 -14.96 6.50
C LEU A 214 3.14 -15.06 7.12
N ASP A 215 4.06 -15.74 6.45
CA ASP A 215 5.46 -15.84 6.85
C ASP A 215 6.16 -14.48 6.87
N LEU A 216 5.88 -13.63 5.86
CA LEU A 216 6.38 -12.25 5.83
C LEU A 216 5.81 -11.45 7.00
N ARG A 217 4.49 -11.51 7.22
CA ARG A 217 3.83 -10.83 8.35
C ARG A 217 4.45 -11.21 9.69
N ARG A 218 4.60 -12.51 9.96
CA ARG A 218 5.19 -13.02 11.20
C ARG A 218 6.61 -12.50 11.42
N TRP A 219 7.41 -12.44 10.36
CA TRP A 219 8.77 -11.92 10.42
C TRP A 219 8.82 -10.40 10.66
N LEU A 220 7.95 -9.62 10.02
CA LEU A 220 7.84 -8.19 10.27
C LEU A 220 7.41 -7.92 11.73
N ASN A 221 6.38 -8.62 12.20
CA ASN A 221 5.89 -8.48 13.58
C ASN A 221 6.94 -8.90 14.61
N SER A 222 7.80 -9.88 14.32
CA SER A 222 8.91 -10.23 15.22
C SER A 222 10.00 -9.15 15.31
N ASN A 223 9.96 -8.14 14.44
CA ASN A 223 10.82 -6.95 14.47
C ASN A 223 10.03 -5.69 14.85
N ASP A 224 8.83 -5.84 15.43
CA ASP A 224 7.93 -4.73 15.81
C ASP A 224 7.47 -3.84 14.63
N ILE A 225 7.42 -4.40 13.42
CA ILE A 225 6.98 -3.72 12.19
C ILE A 225 5.57 -4.19 11.80
N GLU A 226 4.62 -3.28 11.65
CA GLU A 226 3.26 -3.64 11.19
C GLU A 226 3.22 -3.81 9.66
N MET A 227 2.53 -4.85 9.18
CA MET A 227 2.33 -5.08 7.76
C MET A 227 0.98 -4.54 7.25
N ILE A 228 1.03 -3.79 6.14
CA ILE A 228 -0.13 -3.28 5.41
C ILE A 228 -0.26 -4.00 4.06
N ILE A 229 -1.50 -4.37 3.69
CA ILE A 229 -1.84 -4.86 2.34
C ILE A 229 -2.83 -3.91 1.66
N GLU A 230 -2.80 -3.87 0.33
CA GLU A 230 -3.67 -2.99 -0.49
C GLU A 230 -4.60 -3.76 -1.44
N PRO A 231 -5.59 -4.50 -0.91
CA PRO A 231 -6.55 -5.18 -1.77
C PRO A 231 -7.31 -4.15 -2.61
N GLY A 232 -7.33 -4.42 -3.92
CA GLY A 232 -8.31 -3.84 -4.84
C GLY A 232 -9.29 -4.94 -5.22
N ARG A 233 -9.08 -5.54 -6.40
CA ARG A 233 -9.93 -6.59 -7.01
C ARG A 233 -10.24 -7.81 -6.15
N TYR A 234 -9.48 -8.07 -5.09
CA TYR A 234 -9.77 -9.17 -4.17
C TYR A 234 -11.08 -8.94 -3.41
N ILE A 235 -11.36 -7.67 -3.06
CA ILE A 235 -12.59 -7.21 -2.39
C ILE A 235 -13.52 -6.59 -3.44
#